data_AF-A0A1M6S7Z3-F1
#
_entry.id   AF-A0A1M6S7Z3-F1
#
_cell.length_a   1.000
_cell.length_b   1.000
_cell.length_c   1.000
_cell.angle_alpha   90.00
_cell.angle_beta   90.00
_cell.angle_gamma   90.00
#
_symmetry.space_group_name_H-M   'P 1'
#
loop_
_entity.id
_entity.type
_entity.pdbx_description
1 polymer ?
#
loop_
_entity_poly.entity_id
_entity_poly.type
_entity_poly.pdbx_seq_one_letter_code
_entity_poly.pdbx_strand_id
1 'polypeptide(L)'
;MKSTYKLLGVFWDRKEIVETKFTIERKYRSILDYRYARELFDQKCYVRKIQISELLKANLEKEVQAIVKQLQHCDKIVGVIDYFPRVKNVVLQRFIRKRILQVLNYLREKLPNTKICVNRKVW
;
A
#
# COMPACT_ATOMS: atom_id res chain seq x y z
N MET A 1 -1.24 -4.15 33.11
CA MET A 1 -0.85 -4.78 31.82
C MET A 1 0.03 -3.81 31.05
N LYS A 2 1.32 -4.11 30.84
CA LYS A 2 2.21 -3.26 30.04
C LYS A 2 1.84 -3.46 28.57
N SER A 3 1.13 -2.48 28.00
CA SER A 3 0.96 -2.33 26.55
C SER A 3 2.36 -2.28 25.93
N THR A 4 2.82 -3.39 25.36
CA THR A 4 4.02 -3.37 24.52
C THR A 4 3.72 -2.42 23.38
N TYR A 5 4.44 -1.30 23.32
CA TYR A 5 4.35 -0.35 22.21
C TYR A 5 4.56 -1.14 20.91
N LYS A 6 3.46 -1.49 20.22
CA LYS A 6 3.51 -2.16 18.93
C LYS A 6 3.99 -1.13 17.92
N LEU A 7 5.29 -1.13 17.67
CA LEU A 7 5.91 -0.29 16.65
C LEU A 7 5.22 -0.57 15.31
N LEU A 8 4.71 0.48 14.67
CA LEU A 8 4.14 0.38 13.33
C LEU A 8 5.19 -0.24 12.40
N GLY A 9 4.88 -1.44 11.92
CA GLY A 9 5.62 -2.05 10.82
C GLY A 9 6.90 -2.76 11.19
N VAL A 10 6.97 -3.45 12.32
CA VAL A 10 8.07 -4.42 12.59
C VAL A 10 8.21 -5.42 11.44
N PHE A 11 7.10 -5.86 10.85
CA PHE A 11 7.11 -6.72 9.65
C PHE A 11 7.87 -6.10 8.46
N TRP A 12 7.82 -4.78 8.33
CA TRP A 12 8.45 -4.05 7.23
C TRP A 12 9.95 -3.83 7.46
N ASP A 13 10.49 -4.20 8.62
CA ASP A 13 11.93 -4.12 8.87
C ASP A 13 12.71 -5.03 7.91
N ARG A 14 13.85 -4.52 7.45
CA ARG A 14 14.76 -5.19 6.48
C ARG A 14 14.16 -5.47 5.09
N LYS A 15 12.90 -5.07 4.83
CA LYS A 15 12.34 -5.12 3.46
C LYS A 15 13.01 -4.08 2.58
N GLU A 16 13.20 -4.42 1.30
CA GLU A 16 13.92 -3.59 0.35
C GLU A 16 13.24 -2.25 0.09
N ILE A 17 14.07 -1.23 -0.11
CA ILE A 17 13.65 0.11 -0.51
C ILE A 17 14.34 0.42 -1.84
N VAL A 18 13.65 0.15 -2.92
CA VAL A 18 13.99 0.67 -4.24
C VAL A 18 13.26 2.01 -4.41
N GLU A 19 14.01 3.10 -4.59
CA GLU A 19 13.42 4.39 -4.93
C GLU A 19 12.89 4.34 -6.38
N THR A 20 11.61 4.00 -6.54
CA THR A 20 10.95 4.03 -7.84
C THR A 20 9.90 5.13 -7.90
N LYS A 21 9.77 5.77 -9.06
CA LYS A 21 8.65 6.66 -9.35
C LYS A 21 7.39 5.82 -9.61
N PHE A 22 6.37 6.00 -8.79
CA PHE A 22 5.04 5.40 -9.00
C PHE A 22 4.18 6.31 -9.87
N THR A 23 3.39 5.72 -10.77
CA THR A 23 2.40 6.48 -11.56
C THR A 23 1.33 7.05 -10.62
N ILE A 24 0.95 8.30 -10.82
CA ILE A 24 -0.05 8.98 -9.99
C ILE A 24 -1.44 8.81 -10.62
N GLU A 25 -2.38 8.22 -9.88
CA GLU A 25 -3.79 8.11 -10.25
C GLU A 25 -4.64 9.10 -9.45
N ARG A 26 -4.94 10.26 -10.05
CA ARG A 26 -5.71 11.32 -9.38
C ARG A 26 -7.20 10.99 -9.25
N LYS A 27 -7.76 10.22 -10.20
CA LYS A 27 -9.19 9.83 -10.22
C LYS A 27 -9.41 8.53 -9.46
N TYR A 28 -8.94 8.46 -8.21
CA TYR A 28 -9.02 7.23 -7.40
C TYR A 28 -10.30 7.08 -6.58
N ARG A 29 -11.08 8.17 -6.40
CA ARG A 29 -12.23 8.17 -5.48
C ARG A 29 -13.32 7.18 -5.89
N SER A 30 -13.57 7.05 -7.19
CA SER A 30 -14.56 6.13 -7.77
C SER A 30 -14.09 4.68 -7.87
N ILE A 31 -12.82 4.40 -7.58
CA ILE A 31 -12.29 3.04 -7.62
C ILE A 31 -12.78 2.28 -6.38
N LEU A 32 -13.24 1.04 -6.56
CA LEU A 32 -13.69 0.17 -5.49
C LEU A 32 -12.53 -0.31 -4.61
N ASP A 33 -12.83 -0.61 -3.35
CA ASP A 33 -11.87 -1.15 -2.40
C ASP A 33 -11.49 -2.60 -2.74
N TYR A 34 -10.25 -3.01 -2.43
CA TYR A 34 -9.73 -4.34 -2.73
C TYR A 34 -10.55 -5.51 -2.17
N ARG A 35 -11.38 -5.25 -1.15
CA ARG A 35 -12.30 -6.25 -0.56
C ARG A 35 -13.44 -6.62 -1.50
N TYR A 36 -13.74 -5.78 -2.49
CA TYR A 36 -14.76 -6.06 -3.49
C TYR A 36 -14.18 -6.93 -4.60
N ALA A 37 -14.82 -8.08 -4.81
CA ALA A 37 -14.53 -8.96 -5.94
C ALA A 37 -14.78 -8.25 -7.27
N ARG A 38 -14.38 -8.88 -8.38
CA ARG A 38 -14.63 -8.36 -9.73
C ARG A 38 -16.14 -8.22 -9.99
N GLU A 39 -16.54 -7.06 -10.50
CA GLU A 39 -17.93 -6.71 -10.78
C GLU A 39 -18.17 -6.51 -12.29
N LEU A 40 -19.44 -6.49 -12.68
CA LEU A 40 -19.87 -6.27 -14.08
C LEU A 40 -19.37 -4.95 -14.68
N PHE A 41 -19.02 -3.97 -13.84
CA PHE A 41 -18.51 -2.67 -14.25
C PHE A 41 -16.98 -2.67 -14.49
N ASP A 42 -16.27 -3.74 -14.13
CA ASP A 42 -14.84 -3.93 -14.44
C ASP A 42 -14.63 -4.42 -15.89
N GLN A 43 -15.34 -3.82 -16.84
CA GLN A 43 -15.46 -4.29 -18.22
C GLN A 43 -14.13 -4.25 -19.00
N LYS A 44 -13.24 -3.30 -18.64
CA LYS A 44 -11.95 -3.10 -19.34
C LYS A 44 -10.75 -3.56 -18.51
N CYS A 45 -10.75 -3.23 -17.22
CA CYS A 45 -9.68 -3.58 -16.30
C CYS A 45 -10.28 -3.81 -14.91
N TYR A 46 -9.81 -4.83 -14.22
CA TYR A 46 -10.09 -5.06 -12.82
C TYR A 46 -9.17 -4.19 -11.96
N VAL A 47 -9.71 -3.03 -11.53
CA VAL A 47 -8.95 -2.01 -10.79
C VAL A 47 -9.48 -1.88 -9.38
N ARG A 48 -8.58 -1.97 -8.40
CA ARG A 48 -8.94 -1.80 -6.99
C ARG A 48 -8.03 -0.81 -6.28
N LYS A 49 -8.53 -0.21 -5.20
CA LYS A 49 -7.76 0.66 -4.32
C LYS A 49 -7.51 -0.02 -2.98
N ILE A 50 -6.39 0.34 -2.36
CA ILE A 50 -6.03 -0.11 -1.01
C ILE A 50 -5.46 1.06 -0.23
N GLN A 51 -5.84 1.19 1.03
CA GLN A 51 -5.25 2.15 1.95
C GLN A 51 -3.87 1.66 2.40
N ILE A 52 -2.84 2.48 2.21
CA ILE A 52 -1.47 2.10 2.60
C ILE A 52 -1.37 1.97 4.12
N SER A 53 -2.15 2.76 4.88
CA SER A 53 -2.15 2.64 6.34
C SER A 53 -2.60 1.26 6.84
N GLU A 54 -3.46 0.55 6.10
CA GLU A 54 -3.88 -0.81 6.47
C GLU A 54 -2.71 -1.80 6.39
N LEU A 55 -1.93 -1.72 5.31
CA LEU A 55 -0.72 -2.52 5.16
C LEU A 55 0.36 -2.14 6.19
N LEU A 56 0.49 -0.85 6.50
CA LEU A 56 1.45 -0.38 7.52
C LEU A 56 1.12 -0.85 8.94
N LYS A 57 -0.16 -1.10 9.23
CA LYS A 57 -0.62 -1.62 10.53
C LYS A 57 -0.45 -3.13 10.66
N ALA A 58 -0.29 -3.85 9.55
CA ALA A 58 -0.09 -5.29 9.56
C ALA A 58 1.23 -5.62 10.27
N ASN A 59 1.15 -6.50 11.26
CA ASN A 59 2.28 -6.89 12.09
C ASN A 59 2.75 -8.32 11.77
N LEU A 60 1.89 -9.11 11.14
CA LEU A 60 2.18 -10.49 10.79
C LEU A 60 2.19 -10.65 9.28
N GLU A 61 3.11 -11.47 8.79
CA GLU A 61 3.19 -11.80 7.37
C GLU A 61 1.86 -12.38 6.85
N LYS A 62 1.18 -13.20 7.66
CA LYS A 62 -0.11 -13.79 7.31
C LYS A 62 -1.19 -12.74 6.99
N GLU A 63 -1.20 -11.62 7.70
CA GLU A 63 -2.16 -10.52 7.46
C GLU A 63 -1.90 -9.88 6.10
N VAL A 64 -0.62 -9.59 5.80
CA VAL A 64 -0.21 -9.02 4.52
C VAL A 64 -0.48 -9.99 3.38
N GLN A 65 -0.14 -11.27 3.55
CA GLN A 65 -0.38 -12.30 2.53
C GLN A 65 -1.87 -12.47 2.22
N ALA A 66 -2.75 -12.37 3.22
CA ALA A 66 -4.20 -12.43 2.99
C ALA A 66 -4.67 -11.28 2.09
N ILE A 67 -4.16 -10.06 2.32
CA ILE A 67 -4.46 -8.89 1.49
C ILE A 67 -3.89 -9.07 0.07
N VAL A 68 -2.64 -9.51 -0.05
CA VAL A 68 -1.99 -9.76 -1.35
C VAL A 68 -2.76 -10.80 -2.17
N LYS A 69 -3.26 -11.87 -1.54
CA LYS A 69 -4.07 -12.88 -2.23
C LYS A 69 -5.35 -12.29 -2.84
N GLN A 70 -6.02 -11.38 -2.14
CA GLN A 70 -7.22 -10.71 -2.69
C GLN A 70 -6.89 -9.82 -3.89
N LEU A 71 -5.67 -9.28 -3.92
CA LEU A 71 -5.17 -8.40 -4.97
C LEU A 71 -4.60 -9.14 -6.19
N GLN A 72 -4.39 -10.46 -6.10
CA GLN A 72 -3.61 -11.25 -7.06
C GLN A 72 -4.13 -11.22 -8.50
N HIS A 73 -5.43 -10.99 -8.68
CA HIS A 73 -6.06 -10.96 -9.99
C HIS A 73 -6.31 -9.54 -10.53
N CYS A 74 -5.96 -8.49 -9.77
CA CYS A 74 -6.14 -7.12 -10.22
C CYS A 74 -5.16 -6.79 -11.35
N ASP A 75 -5.65 -6.12 -12.40
CA ASP A 75 -4.80 -5.58 -13.47
C ASP A 75 -4.05 -4.34 -12.96
N LYS A 76 -4.70 -3.57 -12.08
CA LYS A 76 -4.16 -2.34 -11.53
C LYS A 76 -4.60 -2.14 -10.09
N ILE A 77 -3.67 -1.69 -9.26
CA ILE A 77 -3.91 -1.37 -7.85
C ILE A 77 -3.52 0.07 -7.61
N VAL A 78 -4.39 0.81 -6.93
CA VAL A 78 -4.12 2.18 -6.49
C VAL A 78 -3.87 2.18 -4.97
N GLY A 79 -2.60 2.37 -4.59
CA GLY A 79 -2.19 2.64 -3.23
C GLY A 79 -2.63 4.05 -2.81
N VAL A 80 -3.63 4.13 -1.96
CA VAL A 80 -4.09 5.38 -1.36
C VAL A 80 -3.19 5.69 -0.18
N ILE A 81 -2.32 6.69 -0.34
CA ILE A 81 -1.49 7.22 0.75
C ILE A 81 -2.40 8.08 1.63
N ASP A 82 -3.06 7.45 2.58
CA ASP A 82 -4.03 8.03 3.51
C ASP A 82 -3.39 8.51 4.82
N TYR A 83 -2.22 7.97 5.17
CA TYR A 83 -1.47 8.34 6.35
C TYR A 83 -0.27 9.23 6.02
N PHE A 84 -0.25 10.46 6.55
CA PHE A 84 0.97 11.26 6.60
C PHE A 84 0.99 12.17 7.83
N PRO A 85 2.07 12.16 8.65
CA PRO A 85 2.17 13.07 9.78
C PRO A 85 2.29 14.50 9.28
N ARG A 86 1.45 15.39 9.82
CA ARG A 86 1.57 16.83 9.60
C ARG A 86 2.65 17.48 10.46
N VAL A 87 3.45 16.70 11.19
CA VAL A 87 4.50 17.24 12.05
C VAL A 87 5.68 17.73 11.22
N LYS A 88 6.32 18.81 11.68
CA LYS A 88 7.56 19.37 11.10
C LYS A 88 8.82 18.54 11.42
N ASN A 89 8.65 17.30 11.90
CA ASN A 89 9.77 16.41 12.22
C ASN A 89 10.24 15.68 10.96
N VAL A 90 11.37 16.13 10.40
CA VAL A 90 11.97 15.58 9.18
C VAL A 90 12.32 14.10 9.32
N VAL A 91 12.78 13.68 10.51
CA VAL A 91 13.13 12.27 10.77
C VAL A 91 11.89 11.38 10.66
N LEU A 92 10.78 11.79 11.26
CA LEU A 92 9.53 11.03 11.20
C LEU A 92 8.96 10.99 9.78
N GLN A 93 9.01 12.11 9.06
CA GLN A 93 8.59 12.18 7.66
C GLN A 93 9.42 11.22 6.79
N ARG A 94 10.75 11.21 6.95
CA ARG A 94 11.64 10.31 6.22
C ARG A 94 11.38 8.85 6.57
N PHE A 95 11.14 8.55 7.84
CA PHE A 95 10.79 7.20 8.30
C PHE A 95 9.50 6.71 7.62
N ILE A 96 8.44 7.51 7.62
CA ILE A 96 7.15 7.10 7.02
C ILE A 96 7.23 7.03 5.50
N ARG A 97 7.97 7.93 4.84
CA ARG A 97 8.27 7.82 3.41
C ARG A 97 8.92 6.47 3.10
N LYS A 98 9.96 6.10 3.84
CA LYS A 98 10.63 4.79 3.68
C LYS A 98 9.65 3.64 3.86
N ARG A 99 8.81 3.67 4.90
CA ARG A 99 7.78 2.64 5.14
C ARG A 99 6.80 2.52 3.99
N ILE A 100 6.29 3.63 3.46
CA ILE A 100 5.38 3.62 2.31
C ILE A 100 6.08 2.99 1.09
N LEU A 101 7.34 3.34 0.84
CA LEU A 101 8.11 2.73 -0.25
C LEU A 101 8.31 1.22 -0.06
N GLN A 102 8.62 0.76 1.16
CA GLN A 102 8.73 -0.68 1.46
C GLN A 102 7.44 -1.42 1.13
N VAL A 103 6.29 -0.88 1.54
CA VAL A 103 4.98 -1.46 1.24
C VAL A 103 4.73 -1.54 -0.27
N LEU A 104 4.96 -0.44 -1.00
CA LEU A 104 4.70 -0.39 -2.43
C LEU A 104 5.64 -1.31 -3.23
N ASN A 105 6.92 -1.40 -2.83
CA ASN A 105 7.89 -2.30 -3.45
C ASN A 105 7.52 -3.76 -3.17
N TYR A 106 7.12 -4.07 -1.95
CA TYR A 106 6.65 -5.41 -1.59
C TYR A 106 5.42 -5.82 -2.41
N LEU A 107 4.45 -4.91 -2.60
CA LEU A 107 3.30 -5.19 -3.47
C LEU A 107 3.74 -5.47 -4.90
N ARG A 108 4.71 -4.72 -5.45
CA ARG A 108 5.24 -4.96 -6.79
C ARG A 108 5.97 -6.30 -6.91
N GLU A 109 6.75 -6.67 -5.91
CA GLU A 109 7.45 -7.96 -5.85
C GLU A 109 6.45 -9.12 -5.81
N LYS A 110 5.39 -9.01 -4.99
CA LYS A 110 4.39 -10.07 -4.85
C LYS A 110 3.35 -10.12 -5.97
N LEU A 111 3.16 -9.01 -6.69
CA LEU A 111 2.18 -8.86 -7.76
C LEU A 111 2.86 -8.36 -9.04
N PRO A 112 3.75 -9.15 -9.66
CA PRO A 112 4.58 -8.70 -10.78
C PRO A 112 3.76 -8.35 -12.03
N ASN A 113 2.60 -8.99 -12.19
CA ASN A 113 1.69 -8.77 -13.33
C ASN A 113 0.70 -7.63 -13.11
N THR A 114 0.72 -6.97 -11.93
CA THR A 114 -0.23 -5.94 -11.57
C THR A 114 0.41 -4.56 -11.58
N LYS A 115 -0.26 -3.60 -12.22
CA LYS A 115 0.22 -2.21 -12.25
C LYS A 115 -0.05 -1.52 -10.91
N ILE A 116 1.01 -1.24 -10.14
CA ILE A 116 0.91 -0.47 -8.89
C ILE A 116 1.02 1.04 -9.16
N CYS A 117 -0.02 1.79 -8.79
CA CYS A 117 -0.10 3.24 -8.86
C CYS A 117 -0.37 3.84 -7.47
N VAL A 118 -0.20 5.15 -7.31
CA VAL A 118 -0.46 5.87 -6.05
C VAL A 118 -1.39 7.05 -6.28
N ASN A 119 -2.19 7.43 -5.29
CA ASN A 119 -3.09 8.59 -5.43
C ASN A 119 -2.38 9.96 -5.40
N ARG A 120 -1.17 10.01 -4.83
CA ARG A 120 -0.33 11.22 -4.74
C ARG A 120 1.14 10.86 -4.75
N LYS A 121 2.01 11.85 -4.99
CA LYS A 121 3.47 11.64 -4.95
C LYS A 121 3.89 11.08 -3.58
N VAL A 122 4.77 10.08 -3.64
CA VAL A 122 5.57 9.63 -2.50
C VAL A 122 6.84 10.52 -2.44
N TRP A 123 6.65 11.84 -2.37
CA TRP A 123 7.70 12.88 -2.26
C TRP A 123 8.72 12.86 -3.40
#